data_AF-A0A2W4NJT4-F1
#
_entry.id   AF-A0A2W4NJT4-F1
#
_cell.length_a   1.000
_cell.length_b   1.000
_cell.length_c   1.000
_cell.angle_alpha   90.00
_cell.angle_beta   90.00
_cell.angle_gamma   90.00
#
_symmetry.space_group_name_H-M   'P 1'
#
loop_
_entity.id
_entity.type
_entity.pdbx_description
1 polymer ?
#
loop_
_entity_poly.entity_id
_entity_poly.type
_entity_poly.pdbx_seq_one_letter_code
_entity_poly.pdbx_strand_id
1 'polypeptide(L)'
;MQKILILILVLFTFHVSHGQARKIEFVEYDLDNGLHVILHQDNTTPIVAVTVLYHVGSKNEDPNRTGFAHFFEHLLFEGSENIGRGEIDKYIRNAGGVLNAYTMQDRTFYHEVLPSNQLALGLWIESERMLHAKIDSIGVETQREVVKEEKRQRIDNQPYMSFQYELFRRAFKVHPYRWITIGSLDHLNEATLDEFIDFYKTFYVPQNATLSIAGDINIDETKKLIDLYFKDIPRGSREIPRPTVVEPPQQQEIRDVIY
;
A
#
# COMPACT_ATOMS: atom_id res chain seq x y z
N MET A 1 43.02 -39.98 -31.29
CA MET A 1 41.97 -40.08 -30.25
C MET A 1 41.65 -38.75 -29.55
N GLN A 2 42.61 -37.84 -29.32
CA GLN A 2 42.35 -36.53 -28.67
C GLN A 2 41.51 -35.52 -29.49
N LYS A 3 41.42 -35.66 -30.81
CA LYS A 3 40.64 -34.72 -31.66
C LYS A 3 39.14 -35.05 -31.77
N ILE A 4 38.73 -36.26 -31.39
CA ILE A 4 37.32 -36.70 -31.47
C ILE A 4 36.57 -36.39 -30.15
N LEU A 5 37.27 -36.36 -29.00
CA LEU A 5 36.65 -35.97 -27.73
C LEU A 5 36.27 -34.48 -27.65
N ILE A 6 36.99 -33.60 -28.37
CA ILE A 6 36.70 -32.16 -28.38
C ILE A 6 35.44 -31.84 -29.20
N LEU A 7 35.11 -32.66 -30.21
CA LEU A 7 33.93 -32.44 -31.04
C LEU A 7 32.62 -32.82 -30.32
N ILE A 8 32.66 -33.81 -29.42
CA ILE A 8 31.49 -34.23 -28.63
C ILE A 8 31.21 -33.25 -27.49
N LEU A 9 32.24 -32.58 -26.94
CA LEU A 9 32.06 -31.57 -25.89
C LEU A 9 31.44 -30.25 -26.41
N VAL A 10 31.63 -29.94 -27.70
CA VAL A 10 31.06 -28.73 -28.34
C VAL A 10 29.61 -28.95 -28.78
N LEU A 11 29.16 -30.19 -28.96
CA LEU A 11 27.75 -30.51 -29.26
C LEU A 11 26.82 -30.50 -28.04
N PHE A 12 27.36 -30.31 -26.82
CA PHE A 12 26.59 -30.33 -25.57
C PHE A 12 26.43 -28.96 -24.90
N THR A 13 26.84 -27.87 -25.55
CA THR A 13 26.69 -26.51 -25.00
C THR A 13 25.90 -25.65 -25.98
N PHE A 14 24.99 -24.83 -25.45
CA PHE A 14 23.95 -24.05 -26.16
C PHE A 14 22.59 -24.74 -26.39
N HIS A 15 22.03 -25.34 -25.33
CA HIS A 15 20.67 -24.94 -24.97
C HIS A 15 20.79 -23.87 -23.90
N VAL A 16 21.02 -22.63 -24.35
CA VAL A 16 20.66 -21.46 -23.54
C VAL A 16 19.15 -21.50 -23.53
N SER A 17 18.58 -22.17 -22.52
CA SER A 17 17.22 -21.89 -22.09
C SER A 17 17.20 -20.41 -21.77
N HIS A 18 16.77 -19.61 -22.74
CA HIS A 18 16.28 -18.28 -22.48
C HIS A 18 15.11 -18.52 -21.54
N GLY A 19 15.35 -18.37 -20.24
CA GLY A 19 14.29 -18.17 -19.27
C GLY A 19 13.61 -16.86 -19.65
N GLN A 20 12.80 -16.90 -20.69
CA GLN A 20 11.89 -15.83 -21.02
C GLN A 20 10.93 -15.84 -19.84
N ALA A 21 11.12 -14.91 -18.90
CA ALA A 21 10.10 -14.62 -17.91
C ALA A 21 8.79 -14.53 -18.69
N ARG A 22 7.83 -15.40 -18.37
CA ARG A 22 6.54 -15.41 -19.06
C ARG A 22 6.02 -13.98 -19.02
N LYS A 23 5.76 -13.39 -20.19
CA LYS A 23 5.18 -12.06 -20.27
C LYS A 23 3.85 -12.13 -19.52
N ILE A 24 3.70 -11.34 -18.47
CA ILE A 24 2.46 -11.25 -17.71
C ILE A 24 1.47 -10.49 -18.60
N GLU A 25 0.44 -11.19 -19.06
CA GLU A 25 -0.66 -10.58 -19.82
C GLU A 25 -1.69 -10.02 -18.85
N PHE A 26 -2.07 -8.76 -19.02
CA PHE A 26 -3.05 -8.09 -18.18
C PHE A 26 -3.94 -7.18 -19.01
N VAL A 27 -5.09 -6.83 -18.47
CA VAL A 27 -6.01 -5.83 -18.99
C VAL A 27 -6.03 -4.66 -18.01
N GLU A 28 -5.92 -3.45 -18.52
CA GLU A 28 -6.06 -2.24 -17.70
C GLU A 28 -7.11 -1.31 -18.29
N TYR A 29 -7.82 -0.58 -17.42
CA TYR A 29 -8.81 0.41 -17.79
C TYR A 29 -9.09 1.33 -16.61
N ASP A 30 -9.69 2.50 -16.88
CA ASP A 30 -10.15 3.42 -15.86
C ASP A 30 -11.67 3.38 -15.72
N LEU A 31 -12.18 3.48 -14.49
CA LEU A 31 -13.58 3.80 -14.23
C LEU A 31 -13.84 5.29 -14.40
N ASP A 32 -15.11 5.68 -14.61
CA ASP A 32 -15.50 7.09 -14.79
C ASP A 32 -15.14 7.98 -13.58
N ASN A 33 -15.12 7.41 -12.38
CA ASN A 33 -14.69 8.11 -11.15
C ASN A 33 -13.17 8.27 -11.03
N GLY A 34 -12.40 7.70 -11.96
CA GLY A 34 -10.95 7.81 -12.04
C GLY A 34 -10.18 6.65 -11.39
N LEU A 35 -10.85 5.64 -10.85
CA LEU A 35 -10.15 4.44 -10.34
C LEU A 35 -9.46 3.71 -11.48
N HIS A 36 -8.14 3.57 -11.38
CA HIS A 36 -7.37 2.77 -12.32
C HIS A 36 -7.45 1.29 -11.93
N VAL A 37 -7.78 0.42 -12.88
CA VAL A 37 -7.98 -1.02 -12.66
C VAL A 37 -7.00 -1.83 -13.51
N ILE A 38 -6.35 -2.81 -12.89
CA ILE A 38 -5.46 -3.77 -13.55
C ILE A 38 -5.94 -5.19 -13.24
N LEU A 39 -6.16 -6.01 -14.26
CA LEU A 39 -6.63 -7.39 -14.14
C LEU A 39 -5.66 -8.35 -14.79
N HIS A 40 -5.24 -9.36 -14.03
CA HIS A 40 -4.43 -10.47 -14.53
C HIS A 40 -5.13 -11.79 -14.27
N GLN A 41 -5.51 -12.50 -15.34
CA GLN A 41 -6.14 -13.81 -15.24
C GLN A 41 -5.07 -14.91 -15.24
N ASP A 42 -5.05 -15.70 -14.17
CA ASP A 42 -4.25 -16.91 -13.99
C ASP A 42 -5.07 -17.99 -13.29
N ASN A 43 -5.65 -18.91 -14.07
CA ASN A 43 -6.48 -20.00 -13.56
C ASN A 43 -5.68 -21.24 -13.10
N THR A 44 -4.37 -21.10 -12.84
CA THR A 44 -3.53 -22.25 -12.41
C THR A 44 -3.83 -22.74 -11.00
N THR A 45 -4.33 -21.86 -10.13
CA THR A 45 -4.67 -22.16 -8.73
C THR A 45 -5.95 -21.43 -8.34
N PRO A 46 -6.82 -22.02 -7.50
CA PRO A 46 -8.12 -21.44 -7.17
C PRO A 46 -8.02 -20.35 -6.08
N ILE A 47 -7.13 -19.38 -6.30
CA ILE A 47 -6.92 -18.23 -5.44
C ILE A 47 -6.95 -16.94 -6.26
N VAL A 48 -7.32 -15.85 -5.59
CA VAL A 48 -7.32 -14.50 -6.14
C VAL A 48 -6.66 -13.55 -5.15
N ALA A 49 -5.80 -12.68 -5.66
CA ALA A 49 -5.27 -11.53 -4.94
C ALA A 49 -6.07 -10.29 -5.33
N VAL A 50 -6.63 -9.60 -4.35
CA VAL A 50 -7.28 -8.28 -4.49
C VAL A 50 -6.38 -7.28 -3.79
N THR A 51 -6.06 -6.18 -4.46
CA THR A 51 -5.11 -5.20 -3.92
C THR A 51 -5.54 -3.79 -4.26
N VAL A 52 -5.40 -2.85 -3.32
CA VAL A 52 -5.58 -1.43 -3.55
C VAL A 52 -4.32 -0.68 -3.13
N LEU A 53 -3.70 -0.03 -4.11
CA LEU A 53 -2.59 0.90 -3.88
C LEU A 53 -3.14 2.31 -3.90
N TYR A 54 -3.04 3.01 -2.77
CA TYR A 54 -3.26 4.45 -2.72
C TYR A 54 -1.94 5.15 -3.00
N HIS A 55 -1.96 6.09 -3.93
CA HIS A 55 -0.83 6.94 -4.27
C HIS A 55 -0.66 8.01 -3.19
N VAL A 56 -0.44 7.60 -1.94
CA VAL A 56 -0.19 8.47 -0.79
C VAL A 56 0.78 7.75 0.13
N GLY A 57 1.81 8.44 0.60
CA GLY A 57 2.70 7.92 1.64
C GLY A 57 3.15 9.05 2.54
N SER A 58 4.15 8.80 3.39
CA SER A 58 4.59 9.84 4.34
C SER A 58 5.12 11.11 3.68
N LYS A 59 5.54 11.06 2.41
CA LYS A 59 5.97 12.26 1.68
C LYS A 59 4.84 13.27 1.42
N ASN A 60 3.59 12.82 1.46
CA ASN A 60 2.42 13.62 1.13
C ASN A 60 1.87 14.39 2.35
N GLU A 61 2.46 14.20 3.52
CA GLU A 61 2.00 14.76 4.79
C GLU A 61 2.39 16.23 4.96
N ASP A 62 1.65 16.92 5.84
CA ASP A 62 2.09 18.23 6.33
C ASP A 62 3.34 18.04 7.21
N PRO A 63 4.42 18.82 6.99
CA PRO A 63 5.61 18.78 7.83
C PRO A 63 5.36 18.95 9.34
N ASN A 64 4.24 19.56 9.74
CA ASN A 64 3.81 19.74 11.13
C ASN A 64 2.79 18.68 11.60
N ARG A 65 2.38 17.76 10.70
CA ARG A 65 1.44 16.65 10.95
C ARG A 65 1.90 15.37 10.23
N THR A 66 3.04 14.84 10.68
CA THR A 66 3.65 13.62 10.10
C THR A 66 3.16 12.34 10.77
N GLY A 67 3.15 11.22 10.03
CA GLY A 67 2.76 9.89 10.51
C GLY A 67 1.34 9.49 10.15
N PHE A 68 0.60 10.37 9.46
CA PHE A 68 -0.79 10.14 9.06
C PHE A 68 -0.93 8.99 8.07
N ALA A 69 -0.04 8.86 7.08
CA ALA A 69 -0.14 7.79 6.09
C ALA A 69 -0.04 6.40 6.75
N HIS A 70 0.91 6.25 7.67
CA HIS A 70 1.03 5.02 8.48
C HIS A 70 -0.14 4.86 9.44
N PHE A 71 -0.59 5.94 10.08
CA PHE A 71 -1.74 5.88 10.97
C PHE A 71 -3.01 5.39 10.25
N PHE A 72 -3.24 5.83 9.02
CA PHE A 72 -4.36 5.38 8.21
C PHE A 72 -4.22 3.94 7.72
N GLU A 73 -3.01 3.40 7.58
CA GLU A 73 -2.81 1.96 7.41
C GLU A 73 -3.53 1.18 8.50
N HIS A 74 -3.31 1.55 9.77
CA HIS A 74 -3.93 0.93 10.94
C HIS A 74 -5.41 1.27 11.08
N LEU A 75 -5.75 2.57 10.99
CA LEU A 75 -7.11 3.06 11.23
C LEU A 75 -8.11 2.44 10.25
N LEU A 76 -7.72 2.23 8.99
CA LEU A 76 -8.63 1.64 8.01
C LEU A 76 -8.88 0.15 8.24
N PHE A 77 -8.11 -0.55 9.09
CA PHE A 77 -8.48 -1.88 9.55
C PHE A 77 -9.54 -1.88 10.64
N GLU A 78 -9.82 -0.73 11.25
CA GLU A 78 -10.81 -0.67 12.30
C GLU A 78 -12.22 -0.93 11.79
N GLY A 79 -12.56 -0.68 10.52
CA GLY A 79 -13.86 -1.02 9.97
C GLY A 79 -14.52 0.13 9.22
N SER A 80 -15.80 -0.02 8.94
CA SER A 80 -16.59 0.89 8.12
C SER A 80 -17.98 1.12 8.72
N GLU A 81 -18.84 1.85 8.02
CA GLU A 81 -20.25 1.97 8.40
C GLU A 81 -20.97 0.61 8.42
N ASN A 82 -20.58 -0.32 7.54
CA ASN A 82 -21.20 -1.64 7.40
C ASN A 82 -20.39 -2.79 7.98
N ILE A 83 -19.12 -2.56 8.37
CA ILE A 83 -18.23 -3.57 8.97
C ILE A 83 -17.89 -3.14 10.39
N GLY A 84 -18.22 -4.00 11.37
CA GLY A 84 -17.97 -3.74 12.79
C GLY A 84 -16.50 -3.59 13.13
N ARG A 85 -16.22 -3.03 14.32
CA ARG A 85 -14.86 -2.65 14.67
C ARG A 85 -13.92 -3.86 14.78
N GLY A 86 -12.82 -3.85 14.03
CA GLY A 86 -11.85 -4.94 14.02
C GLY A 86 -12.40 -6.25 13.42
N GLU A 87 -13.43 -6.17 12.59
CA GLU A 87 -14.07 -7.34 11.97
C GLU A 87 -13.60 -7.63 10.55
N ILE A 88 -12.97 -6.69 9.86
CA ILE A 88 -12.41 -6.88 8.50
C ILE A 88 -11.58 -8.18 8.45
N ASP A 89 -10.67 -8.32 9.40
CA ASP A 89 -9.81 -9.47 9.51
C ASP A 89 -10.57 -10.80 9.74
N LYS A 90 -11.65 -10.77 10.53
CA LYS A 90 -12.50 -11.94 10.77
C LYS A 90 -13.21 -12.38 9.49
N TYR A 91 -13.73 -11.45 8.69
CA TYR A 91 -14.37 -11.78 7.41
C TYR A 91 -13.42 -12.53 6.48
N ILE A 92 -12.21 -12.02 6.29
CA ILE A 92 -11.21 -12.62 5.42
C ILE A 92 -10.75 -13.99 5.94
N ARG A 93 -10.40 -14.10 7.24
CA ARG A 93 -9.94 -15.37 7.82
C ARG A 93 -11.03 -16.44 7.80
N ASN A 94 -12.28 -16.09 8.09
CA ASN A 94 -13.40 -17.02 8.02
C ASN A 94 -13.67 -17.51 6.59
N ALA A 95 -13.32 -16.71 5.59
CA ALA A 95 -13.36 -17.08 4.18
C ALA A 95 -12.13 -17.89 3.72
N GLY A 96 -11.18 -18.19 4.63
CA GLY A 96 -9.95 -18.93 4.33
C GLY A 96 -8.85 -18.08 3.69
N GLY A 97 -8.99 -16.75 3.71
CA GLY A 97 -8.00 -15.83 3.17
C GLY A 97 -7.00 -15.29 4.19
N VAL A 98 -6.06 -14.51 3.68
CA VAL A 98 -5.12 -13.70 4.45
C VAL A 98 -5.13 -12.28 3.94
N LEU A 99 -4.85 -11.32 4.80
CA LEU A 99 -4.75 -9.90 4.44
C LEU A 99 -3.55 -9.26 5.12
N ASN A 100 -3.07 -8.16 4.55
CA ASN A 100 -2.12 -7.27 5.21
C ASN A 100 -2.11 -5.90 4.53
N ALA A 101 -1.42 -4.94 5.13
CA ALA A 101 -1.07 -3.68 4.49
C ALA A 101 0.36 -3.28 4.81
N TYR A 102 0.85 -2.27 4.09
CA TYR A 102 2.07 -1.56 4.45
C TYR A 102 2.07 -0.16 3.85
N THR A 103 2.78 0.73 4.52
CA THR A 103 3.00 2.12 4.09
C THR A 103 4.47 2.38 3.85
N MET A 104 4.75 3.15 2.82
CA MET A 104 6.07 3.67 2.45
C MET A 104 6.00 5.19 2.30
N GLN A 105 7.12 5.81 1.93
CA GLN A 105 7.14 7.24 1.66
C GLN A 105 6.23 7.64 0.50
N ASP A 106 6.01 6.74 -0.48
CA ASP A 106 5.30 7.06 -1.73
C ASP A 106 3.89 6.48 -1.85
N ARG A 107 3.57 5.45 -1.06
CA ARG A 107 2.34 4.66 -1.22
C ARG A 107 1.89 3.99 0.07
N THR A 108 0.60 3.72 0.15
CA THR A 108 -0.04 2.83 1.13
C THR A 108 -0.73 1.72 0.35
N PHE A 109 -0.48 0.48 0.73
CA PHE A 109 -0.90 -0.69 -0.03
C PHE A 109 -1.66 -1.68 0.84
N TYR A 110 -2.88 -2.01 0.45
CA TYR A 110 -3.73 -3.02 1.08
C TYR A 110 -3.85 -4.23 0.14
N HIS A 111 -3.82 -5.43 0.70
CA HIS A 111 -4.03 -6.64 -0.09
C HIS A 111 -4.68 -7.76 0.71
N GLU A 112 -5.48 -8.54 -0.03
CA GLU A 112 -6.11 -9.77 0.41
C GLU A 112 -5.77 -10.88 -0.58
N VAL A 113 -5.45 -12.06 -0.08
CA VAL A 113 -5.40 -13.30 -0.87
C VAL A 113 -6.51 -14.21 -0.38
N LEU A 114 -7.41 -14.57 -1.28
CA LEU A 114 -8.65 -15.27 -0.99
C LEU A 114 -8.83 -16.46 -1.94
N PRO A 115 -9.62 -17.48 -1.57
CA PRO A 115 -10.15 -18.43 -2.55
C PRO A 115 -10.94 -17.70 -3.66
N SER A 116 -10.84 -18.13 -4.92
CA SER A 116 -11.43 -17.41 -6.07
C SER A 116 -12.93 -17.11 -5.93
N ASN A 117 -13.68 -18.01 -5.30
CA ASN A 117 -15.11 -17.85 -5.06
C ASN A 117 -15.45 -16.74 -4.03
N GLN A 118 -14.45 -16.14 -3.40
CA GLN A 118 -14.56 -15.04 -2.44
C GLN A 118 -14.12 -13.69 -3.03
N LEU A 119 -13.92 -13.58 -4.35
CA LEU A 119 -13.57 -12.31 -5.00
C LEU A 119 -14.52 -11.16 -4.62
N ALA A 120 -15.83 -11.42 -4.59
CA ALA A 120 -16.82 -10.41 -4.19
C ALA A 120 -16.62 -9.91 -2.75
N LEU A 121 -16.17 -10.77 -1.83
CA LEU A 121 -15.87 -10.38 -0.46
C LEU A 121 -14.69 -9.40 -0.40
N GLY A 122 -13.60 -9.69 -1.13
CA GLY A 122 -12.44 -8.81 -1.20
C GLY A 122 -12.80 -7.44 -1.80
N LEU A 123 -13.55 -7.43 -2.91
CA LEU A 123 -14.01 -6.19 -3.53
C LEU A 123 -14.94 -5.37 -2.64
N TRP A 124 -15.84 -6.04 -1.91
CA TRP A 124 -16.70 -5.37 -0.94
C TRP A 124 -15.89 -4.69 0.17
N ILE A 125 -14.95 -5.41 0.80
CA ILE A 125 -14.10 -4.86 1.87
C ILE A 125 -13.31 -3.64 1.39
N GLU A 126 -12.70 -3.71 0.21
CA GLU A 126 -11.91 -2.61 -0.30
C GLU A 126 -12.77 -1.41 -0.76
N SER A 127 -14.00 -1.67 -1.22
CA SER A 127 -14.96 -0.58 -1.48
C SER A 127 -15.41 0.11 -0.18
N GLU A 128 -15.65 -0.65 0.89
CA GLU A 128 -15.99 -0.12 2.22
C GLU A 128 -14.84 0.72 2.80
N ARG A 129 -13.60 0.27 2.61
CA ARG A 129 -12.39 1.01 3.01
C ARG A 129 -12.27 2.36 2.30
N MET A 130 -12.67 2.42 1.03
CA MET A 130 -12.53 3.62 0.20
C MET A 130 -13.68 4.62 0.39
N LEU A 131 -14.90 4.13 0.64
CA LEU A 131 -16.09 4.99 0.70
C LEU A 131 -16.59 5.21 2.14
N HIS A 132 -16.66 4.16 2.94
CA HIS A 132 -17.40 4.12 4.20
C HIS A 132 -16.50 3.95 5.43
N ALA A 133 -15.21 4.24 5.34
CA ALA A 133 -14.30 4.08 6.48
C ALA A 133 -14.79 4.89 7.68
N LYS A 134 -14.85 4.23 8.85
CA LYS A 134 -15.37 4.85 10.06
C LYS A 134 -14.26 5.54 10.84
N ILE A 135 -14.12 6.85 10.63
CA ILE A 135 -13.14 7.70 11.32
C ILE A 135 -13.83 8.42 12.47
N ASP A 136 -13.73 7.85 13.67
CA ASP A 136 -14.28 8.42 14.89
C ASP A 136 -13.21 8.58 15.99
N SER A 137 -13.55 9.33 17.04
CA SER A 137 -12.63 9.60 18.15
C SER A 137 -12.18 8.34 18.87
N ILE A 138 -13.06 7.35 19.03
CA ILE A 138 -12.71 6.10 19.71
C ILE A 138 -11.63 5.38 18.90
N GLY A 139 -11.77 5.33 17.57
CA GLY A 139 -10.82 4.65 16.70
C GLY A 139 -9.49 5.37 16.61
N VAL A 140 -9.53 6.70 16.48
CA VAL A 140 -8.32 7.53 16.51
C VAL A 140 -7.56 7.34 17.82
N GLU A 141 -8.21 7.43 18.99
CA GLU A 141 -7.49 7.26 20.26
C GLU A 141 -6.99 5.81 20.46
N THR A 142 -7.73 4.81 19.99
CA THR A 142 -7.27 3.41 20.03
C THR A 142 -5.99 3.23 19.22
N GLN A 143 -6.00 3.68 17.95
CA GLN A 143 -4.84 3.52 17.07
C GLN A 143 -3.65 4.39 17.46
N ARG A 144 -3.89 5.52 18.11
CA ARG A 144 -2.82 6.36 18.70
C ARG A 144 -2.00 5.59 19.72
N GLU A 145 -2.63 4.80 20.58
CA GLU A 145 -1.91 3.97 21.55
C GLU A 145 -1.22 2.77 20.88
N VAL A 146 -1.84 2.16 19.86
CA VAL A 146 -1.22 1.06 19.09
C VAL A 146 0.05 1.53 18.38
N VAL A 147 0.01 2.67 17.67
CA VAL A 147 1.18 3.21 16.96
C VAL A 147 2.30 3.63 17.93
N LYS A 148 1.96 4.15 19.12
CA LYS A 148 2.95 4.42 20.18
C LYS A 148 3.68 3.15 20.60
N GLU A 149 2.94 2.08 20.84
CA GLU A 149 3.52 0.81 21.25
C GLU A 149 4.31 0.15 20.12
N GLU A 150 3.85 0.26 18.87
CA GLU A 150 4.61 -0.18 17.70
C GLU A 150 5.95 0.54 17.61
N LYS A 151 5.97 1.88 17.71
CA LYS A 151 7.22 2.66 17.71
C LYS A 151 8.14 2.19 18.83
N ARG A 152 7.59 1.99 20.03
CA ARG A 152 8.37 1.50 21.17
C ARG A 152 9.02 0.16 20.88
N GLN A 153 8.27 -0.80 20.33
CA GLN A 153 8.76 -2.16 20.07
C GLN A 153 9.70 -2.26 18.87
N ARG A 154 9.41 -1.54 17.78
CA ARG A 154 10.11 -1.66 16.49
C ARG A 154 11.27 -0.69 16.34
N ILE A 155 11.30 0.40 17.12
CA ILE A 155 12.28 1.47 16.96
C ILE A 155 12.99 1.72 18.28
N ASP A 156 12.28 2.17 19.30
CA ASP A 156 12.92 2.71 20.51
C ASP A 156 13.61 1.62 21.33
N ASN A 157 13.10 0.38 21.27
CA ASN A 157 13.67 -0.78 21.94
C ASN A 157 14.50 -1.70 21.02
N GLN A 158 14.82 -1.25 19.80
CA GLN A 158 15.63 -2.03 18.85
C GLN A 158 17.00 -1.39 18.63
N PRO A 159 18.10 -2.15 18.80
CA PRO A 159 19.44 -1.65 18.48
C PRO A 159 19.51 -1.11 17.05
N TYR A 160 20.15 0.06 16.88
CA TYR A 160 20.39 0.72 15.60
C TYR A 160 19.15 1.21 14.82
N MET A 161 17.92 1.02 15.31
CA MET A 161 16.73 1.44 14.56
C MET A 161 16.52 2.96 14.52
N SER A 162 17.19 3.72 15.40
CA SER A 162 17.27 5.19 15.29
C SER A 162 18.03 5.66 14.04
N PHE A 163 18.85 4.80 13.43
CA PHE A 163 19.65 5.15 12.24
C PHE A 163 18.81 5.72 11.10
N GLN A 164 17.61 5.18 10.85
CA GLN A 164 16.77 5.68 9.76
C GLN A 164 16.35 7.14 9.98
N TYR A 165 15.95 7.51 11.19
CA TYR A 165 15.63 8.91 11.52
C TYR A 165 16.83 9.81 11.26
N GLU A 166 18.00 9.41 11.77
CA GLU A 166 19.20 10.21 11.67
C GLU A 166 19.69 10.33 10.21
N LEU A 167 19.56 9.26 9.42
CA LEU A 167 19.88 9.23 8.00
C LEU A 167 18.97 10.15 7.21
N PHE A 168 17.65 9.95 7.25
CA PHE A 168 16.70 10.67 6.43
C PHE A 168 16.69 12.17 6.74
N ARG A 169 16.73 12.53 8.04
CA ARG A 169 16.78 13.94 8.48
C ARG A 169 18.02 14.69 7.98
N ARG A 170 19.13 13.99 7.73
CA ARG A 170 20.38 14.55 7.21
C ARG A 170 20.48 14.51 5.69
N ALA A 171 19.98 13.44 5.09
CA ALA A 171 20.00 13.25 3.64
C ALA A 171 19.12 14.29 2.93
N PHE A 172 17.99 14.67 3.52
CA PHE A 172 17.03 15.60 2.93
C PHE A 172 16.86 16.85 3.79
N LYS A 173 17.09 18.02 3.20
CA LYS A 173 16.97 19.31 3.90
C LYS A 173 15.57 19.90 3.76
N VAL A 174 15.00 19.78 2.56
CA VAL A 174 13.72 20.40 2.20
C VAL A 174 12.70 19.39 1.71
N HIS A 175 13.13 18.27 1.15
CA HIS A 175 12.24 17.25 0.64
C HIS A 175 11.55 16.47 1.78
N PRO A 176 10.25 16.14 1.66
CA PRO A 176 9.49 15.38 2.66
C PRO A 176 10.06 14.01 3.05
N TYR A 177 10.97 13.45 2.26
CA TYR A 177 11.71 12.24 2.64
C TYR A 177 12.61 12.43 3.88
N ARG A 178 12.69 13.63 4.45
CA ARG A 178 13.45 13.94 5.67
C ARG A 178 12.86 13.36 6.96
N TRP A 179 11.63 12.85 6.95
CA TRP A 179 11.04 12.07 8.05
C TRP A 179 10.71 10.65 7.59
N ILE A 180 10.70 9.72 8.55
CA ILE A 180 10.35 8.33 8.27
C ILE A 180 8.84 8.10 8.38
N THR A 181 8.37 6.99 7.83
CA THR A 181 6.94 6.68 7.66
C THR A 181 6.11 6.72 8.94
N ILE A 182 6.68 6.29 10.07
CA ILE A 182 5.96 6.29 11.36
C ILE A 182 5.68 7.71 11.89
N GLY A 183 6.39 8.71 11.37
CA GLY A 183 6.21 10.12 11.74
C GLY A 183 6.60 10.46 13.17
N SER A 184 5.93 11.47 13.71
CA SER A 184 6.15 12.02 15.05
C SER A 184 4.95 11.71 15.92
N LEU A 185 5.20 11.13 17.10
CA LEU A 185 4.14 10.88 18.07
C LEU A 185 3.52 12.17 18.60
N ASP A 186 4.30 13.25 18.70
CA ASP A 186 3.79 14.55 19.14
C ASP A 186 2.81 15.12 18.10
N HIS A 187 3.15 15.00 16.81
CA HIS A 187 2.24 15.39 15.72
C HIS A 187 0.93 14.58 15.75
N LEU A 188 1.01 13.27 15.97
CA LEU A 188 -0.17 12.42 16.09
C LEU A 188 -0.98 12.75 17.36
N ASN A 189 -0.32 13.11 18.46
CA ASN A 189 -0.99 13.49 19.72
C ASN A 189 -1.71 14.84 19.62
N GLU A 190 -1.14 15.78 18.88
CA GLU A 190 -1.73 17.11 18.68
C GLU A 190 -2.82 17.13 17.59
N ALA A 191 -2.83 16.14 16.70
CA ALA A 191 -3.80 16.04 15.62
C ALA A 191 -5.24 15.85 16.13
N THR A 192 -6.13 16.63 15.54
CA THR A 192 -7.57 16.61 15.78
C THR A 192 -8.29 15.59 14.89
N LEU A 193 -9.49 15.16 15.30
CA LEU A 193 -10.32 14.24 14.50
C LEU A 193 -10.59 14.79 13.08
N ASP A 194 -10.83 16.09 12.97
CA ASP A 194 -11.12 16.73 11.68
C ASP A 194 -9.92 16.66 10.72
N GLU A 195 -8.68 16.76 11.23
CA GLU A 195 -7.46 16.58 10.42
C GLU A 195 -7.36 15.15 9.87
N PHE A 196 -7.72 14.13 10.66
CA PHE A 196 -7.78 12.75 10.16
C PHE A 196 -8.86 12.62 9.06
N ILE A 197 -10.07 13.13 9.31
CA ILE A 197 -11.15 13.09 8.32
C ILE A 197 -10.74 13.80 7.02
N ASP A 198 -10.06 14.95 7.11
CA ASP A 198 -9.59 15.69 5.93
C ASP A 198 -8.51 14.92 5.16
N PHE A 199 -7.58 14.25 5.86
CA PHE A 199 -6.56 13.40 5.23
C PHE A 199 -7.21 12.25 4.45
N TYR A 200 -8.20 11.57 5.05
CA TYR A 200 -8.95 10.51 4.38
C TYR A 200 -9.65 11.02 3.10
N LYS A 201 -10.44 12.10 3.22
CA LYS A 201 -11.17 12.70 2.10
C LYS A 201 -10.26 13.22 0.99
N THR A 202 -9.02 13.56 1.32
CA THR A 202 -8.05 14.07 0.35
C THR A 202 -7.37 12.94 -0.42
N PHE A 203 -6.98 11.85 0.25
CA PHE A 203 -6.10 10.84 -0.36
C PHE A 203 -6.75 9.49 -0.64
N TYR A 204 -7.79 9.10 0.09
CA TYR A 204 -8.45 7.79 -0.07
C TYR A 204 -9.65 7.91 -1.00
N VAL A 205 -9.36 8.24 -2.26
CA VAL A 205 -10.36 8.52 -3.31
C VAL A 205 -10.04 7.76 -4.60
N PRO A 206 -11.03 7.44 -5.45
CA PRO A 206 -10.85 6.62 -6.65
C PRO A 206 -9.69 7.07 -7.55
N GLN A 207 -9.64 8.37 -7.89
CA GLN A 207 -8.61 8.92 -8.78
C GLN A 207 -7.19 8.95 -8.19
N ASN A 208 -7.05 8.59 -6.92
CA ASN A 208 -5.76 8.48 -6.23
C ASN A 208 -5.42 7.02 -5.88
N ALA A 209 -6.11 6.05 -6.48
CA ALA A 209 -5.94 4.64 -6.20
C ALA A 209 -5.77 3.80 -7.48
N THR A 210 -5.15 2.64 -7.30
CA THR A 210 -5.08 1.58 -8.30
C THR A 210 -5.58 0.28 -7.68
N LEU A 211 -6.67 -0.25 -8.22
CA LEU A 211 -7.19 -1.58 -7.91
C LEU A 211 -6.51 -2.59 -8.83
N SER A 212 -5.81 -3.56 -8.27
CA SER A 212 -5.22 -4.67 -9.04
C SER A 212 -5.74 -6.00 -8.54
N ILE A 213 -6.22 -6.83 -9.46
CA ILE A 213 -6.75 -8.17 -9.20
C ILE A 213 -5.99 -9.18 -10.05
N ALA A 214 -5.44 -10.20 -9.40
CA ALA A 214 -4.67 -11.24 -10.07
C ALA A 214 -5.04 -12.63 -9.55
N GLY A 215 -5.23 -13.60 -10.44
CA GLY A 215 -5.47 -15.00 -10.07
C GLY A 215 -6.58 -15.65 -10.88
N ASP A 216 -7.24 -16.65 -10.29
CA ASP A 216 -8.26 -17.44 -10.97
C ASP A 216 -9.58 -16.66 -11.06
N ILE A 217 -9.65 -15.84 -12.10
CA ILE A 217 -10.76 -14.94 -12.39
C ILE A 217 -11.30 -15.15 -13.82
N ASN A 218 -12.52 -14.69 -14.06
CA ASN A 218 -13.03 -14.42 -15.39
C ASN A 218 -13.11 -12.90 -15.58
N ILE A 219 -12.40 -12.35 -16.57
CA ILE A 219 -12.29 -10.90 -16.76
C ILE A 219 -13.65 -10.20 -16.85
N ASP A 220 -14.61 -10.75 -17.59
CA ASP A 220 -15.91 -10.10 -17.81
C ASP A 220 -16.78 -10.12 -16.56
N GLU A 221 -16.74 -11.20 -15.78
CA GLU A 221 -17.42 -11.30 -14.49
C GLU A 221 -16.79 -10.39 -13.44
N THR A 222 -15.45 -10.35 -13.39
CA THR A 222 -14.70 -9.46 -12.51
C THR A 222 -15.01 -8.00 -12.79
N LYS A 223 -15.07 -7.58 -14.06
CA LYS A 223 -15.49 -6.22 -14.43
C LYS A 223 -16.87 -5.85 -13.90
N LYS A 224 -17.84 -6.78 -13.94
CA LYS A 224 -19.19 -6.54 -13.39
C LYS A 224 -19.17 -6.37 -11.86
N LEU A 225 -18.35 -7.16 -11.15
CA LEU A 225 -18.20 -7.01 -9.70
C LEU A 225 -17.51 -5.68 -9.35
N ILE A 226 -16.49 -5.28 -10.10
CA ILE A 226 -15.82 -3.99 -9.91
C ILE A 226 -16.81 -2.83 -10.13
N ASP A 227 -17.60 -2.89 -11.22
CA ASP A 227 -18.66 -1.90 -11.47
C ASP A 227 -19.64 -1.83 -10.29
N LEU A 228 -20.11 -2.98 -9.80
CA LEU A 228 -21.04 -3.07 -8.68
C LEU A 228 -20.52 -2.38 -7.40
N TYR A 229 -19.25 -2.56 -7.06
CA TYR A 229 -18.70 -2.08 -5.78
C TYR A 229 -18.05 -0.69 -5.87
N PHE A 230 -17.50 -0.31 -7.01
CA PHE A 230 -16.66 0.90 -7.11
C PHE A 230 -17.28 2.04 -7.92
N LYS A 231 -18.26 1.80 -8.81
CA LYS A 231 -18.74 2.86 -9.72
C LYS A 231 -19.39 4.04 -9.00
N ASP A 232 -20.10 3.76 -7.91
CA ASP A 232 -20.89 4.75 -7.18
C ASP A 232 -20.04 5.50 -6.15
N ILE A 233 -18.76 5.11 -5.99
CA ILE A 233 -17.81 5.84 -5.16
C ILE A 233 -17.48 7.17 -5.87
N PRO A 234 -17.76 8.33 -5.26
CA PRO A 234 -17.54 9.61 -5.90
C PRO A 234 -16.04 9.86 -6.08
N ARG A 235 -15.69 10.46 -7.23
CA ARG A 235 -14.38 11.08 -7.41
C ARG A 235 -14.17 12.13 -6.31
N GLY A 236 -12.96 12.19 -5.74
CA GLY A 236 -12.61 13.20 -4.75
C GLY A 236 -12.80 14.63 -5.30
N SER A 237 -13.23 15.54 -4.43
CA SER A 237 -13.64 16.90 -4.80
C SER A 237 -12.47 17.89 -4.98
N ARG A 238 -11.23 17.45 -4.74
CA ARG A 238 -10.03 18.27 -4.73
C ARG A 238 -8.95 17.65 -5.61
N GLU A 239 -8.03 18.49 -6.09
CA GLU A 239 -6.77 17.99 -6.65
C GLU A 239 -5.93 17.35 -5.55
N ILE A 240 -5.28 16.23 -5.87
CA ILE A 240 -4.45 15.50 -4.91
C ILE A 240 -3.16 16.29 -4.68
N PRO A 241 -2.86 16.74 -3.45
CA PRO A 241 -1.63 17.48 -3.18
C PRO A 241 -0.40 16.58 -3.37
N ARG A 242 0.54 17.06 -4.17
CA ARG A 242 1.83 16.40 -4.45
C ARG A 242 2.96 17.33 -4.01
N PRO A 243 4.00 16.82 -3.34
CA PRO A 243 5.22 17.60 -3.12
C PRO A 243 5.84 18.01 -4.45
N THR A 244 6.05 19.32 -4.63
CA THR A 244 6.75 19.88 -5.80
C THR A 244 8.17 20.33 -5.47
N VAL A 245 8.57 20.20 -4.20
CA VAL A 245 9.90 20.58 -3.71
C VAL A 245 10.95 19.69 -4.35
N VAL A 246 11.98 20.32 -4.93
CA VAL A 246 13.16 19.63 -5.46
C VAL A 246 14.28 19.76 -4.44
N GLU A 247 14.84 18.63 -4.01
CA GLU A 247 16.00 18.63 -3.11
C GLU A 247 17.24 19.17 -3.86
N PRO A 248 17.97 20.15 -3.29
CA PRO A 248 19.21 20.61 -3.89
C PRO A 248 20.25 19.47 -3.93
N PRO A 249 21.10 19.41 -4.97
CA PRO A 249 22.16 18.40 -5.06
C PRO A 249 23.06 18.40 -3.82
N GLN A 250 23.39 17.22 -3.33
CA GLN A 250 24.32 17.07 -2.22
C GLN A 250 25.75 17.31 -2.72
N GLN A 251 26.34 18.44 -2.31
CA GLN A 251 27.67 18.87 -2.77
C GLN A 251 28.83 18.35 -1.91
N GLN A 252 28.54 17.84 -0.71
CA GLN A 252 29.55 17.38 0.22
C GLN A 252 29.05 16.20 1.06
N GLU A 253 29.99 15.42 1.57
CA GLU A 253 29.71 14.37 2.55
C GLU A 253 29.11 14.98 3.83
N ILE A 254 28.12 14.29 4.40
CA ILE A 254 27.57 14.62 5.72
C ILE A 254 28.11 13.56 6.69
N ARG A 255 28.92 14.00 7.65
CA ARG A 255 29.42 13.16 8.76
C ARG A 255 28.83 13.66 10.06
N ASP A 256 28.30 12.74 10.86
CA ASP A 256 27.79 13.05 12.20
C ASP A 256 27.98 11.83 13.12
N VAL A 257 28.05 12.08 14.43
CA VAL A 257 28.20 11.06 15.46
C VAL A 257 26.94 11.05 16.33
N ILE A 258 26.25 9.91 16.35
CA ILE A 258 24.99 9.73 17.09
C ILE A 258 25.29 8.95 18.37
N TYR A 259 24.72 9.41 19.49
CA TYR A 259 24.87 8.80 20.81
C TYR A 259 23.58 8.14 21.27
#